data_AF-A0A258ZMZ4-F1
#
_entry.id   AF-A0A258ZMZ4-F1
#
_cell.length_a   1.000
_cell.length_b   1.000
_cell.length_c   1.000
_cell.angle_alpha   90.00
_cell.angle_beta   90.00
_cell.angle_gamma   90.00
#
_symmetry.space_group_name_H-M   'P 1'
#
loop_
_entity.id
_entity.type
_entity.pdbx_description
1 polymer ?
#
loop_
_entity_poly.entity_id
_entity_poly.type
_entity_poly.pdbx_seq_one_letter_code
_entity_poly.pdbx_strand_id
1 'polypeptide(L)' 'MAIYVNYDGIPGEATQQDHTKWIDVLSLSWGVGRGIATVSGSTNNREASEPSVSEVSIVKM' A
#
# COMPACT_ATOMS: atom_id res chain seq x y z
N MET A 1 -9.99 -2.64 14.57
CA MET A 1 -9.87 -3.10 13.16
C MET A 1 -8.54 -3.82 13.08
N ALA A 2 -8.54 -5.11 12.75
CA ALA A 2 -7.32 -5.91 12.75
C ALA A 2 -6.73 -5.92 11.34
N ILE A 3 -5.42 -5.73 11.22
CA ILE A 3 -4.69 -5.78 9.96
C ILE A 3 -3.76 -7.00 10.05
N TYR A 4 -3.86 -7.89 9.07
CA TYR A 4 -2.99 -9.07 9.00
C TYR A 4 -2.22 -9.05 7.68
N VAL A 5 -0.94 -9.42 7.73
CA VAL A 5 -0.10 -9.56 6.54
C VAL A 5 0.32 -11.01 6.41
N ASN A 6 -0.02 -11.62 5.28
CA ASN A 6 0.53 -12.90 4.86
C ASN A 6 1.75 -12.64 3.98
N TYR A 7 2.89 -13.20 4.36
CA TYR A 7 4.09 -13.17 3.53
C TYR A 7 4.62 -14.59 3.38
N ASP A 8 4.68 -15.08 2.15
CA ASP A 8 5.08 -16.44 1.87
C ASP A 8 6.48 -16.74 2.44
N GLY A 9 6.56 -17.80 3.24
CA GLY A 9 7.79 -18.22 3.91
C GLY A 9 8.11 -17.51 5.23
N ILE A 10 7.31 -16.51 5.66
CA ILE A 10 7.49 -15.84 6.96
C ILE A 10 6.25 -16.08 7.83
N PRO A 11 6.32 -17.03 8.78
CA PRO A 11 5.22 -17.25 9.72
C PRO A 11 5.16 -16.12 10.76
N GLY A 12 3.97 -15.56 10.97
CA GLY A 12 3.68 -14.60 12.03
C GLY A 12 2.97 -15.21 13.24
N GLU A 13 2.60 -14.36 14.19
CA GLU A 13 2.05 -14.69 15.50
C GLU A 13 0.52 -14.69 15.59
N ALA A 14 -0.20 -14.31 14.54
CA ALA A 14 -1.65 -14.21 14.60
C ALA A 14 -2.31 -15.58 14.88
N THR A 15 -3.19 -15.62 15.87
CA THR A 15 -3.95 -16.80 16.31
C THR A 15 -5.41 -16.79 15.87
N GLN A 16 -5.81 -15.75 15.14
CA GLN A 16 -7.18 -15.63 14.64
C GLN A 16 -7.49 -16.75 13.65
N GLN A 17 -8.67 -17.36 13.79
CA GLN A 17 -9.06 -18.59 13.10
C GLN A 17 -8.80 -18.56 11.57
N ASP A 18 -9.15 -17.46 10.91
CA ASP A 18 -9.01 -17.32 9.45
C ASP A 18 -7.65 -16.76 8.99
N HIS A 19 -6.83 -16.27 9.92
CA HIS A 19 -5.52 -15.64 9.64
C HIS A 19 -4.41 -16.26 10.50
N THR A 20 -4.53 -17.55 10.80
CA THR A 20 -3.57 -18.24 11.66
C THR A 20 -2.18 -18.25 11.02
N LYS A 21 -1.15 -17.89 11.79
CA LYS A 21 0.26 -17.72 11.36
C LYS A 21 0.52 -16.53 10.43
N TRP A 22 -0.41 -15.58 10.34
CA TRP A 22 -0.14 -14.30 9.67
C TRP A 22 0.57 -13.34 10.64
N ILE A 23 1.19 -12.29 10.11
CA ILE A 23 1.79 -11.23 10.92
C ILE A 23 0.68 -10.30 11.39
N ASP A 24 0.61 -10.04 12.69
CA ASP A 24 -0.34 -9.08 13.25
C ASP A 24 0.24 -7.67 13.12
N VAL A 25 -0.52 -6.76 12.52
CA VAL A 25 -0.04 -5.43 12.14
C VAL A 25 -0.86 -4.35 12.84
N LEU A 26 -0.15 -3.42 13.47
CA LEU A 26 -0.76 -2.30 14.18
C LEU A 26 -1.17 -1.19 13.21
N SER A 27 -0.30 -0.87 12.24
CA SER A 27 -0.59 0.14 11.22
C SER A 27 0.11 -0.17 9.90
N LEU A 28 -0.51 0.27 8.81
CA LEU A 28 0.01 0.17 7.45
C LEU A 28 -0.13 1.53 6.77
N SER A 29 0.95 1.97 6.13
CA SER A 29 1.00 3.17 5.29
C SER A 29 1.41 2.79 3.87
N TRP A 30 0.60 3.18 2.89
CA TRP A 30 0.87 2.98 1.46
C TRP A 30 0.21 4.11 0.67
N GLY A 31 0.84 4.51 -0.44
CA GLY A 31 0.38 5.62 -1.27
C GLY A 31 0.59 5.34 -2.75
N VAL A 32 -0.35 5.84 -3.54
CA VAL A 32 -0.23 5.91 -5.00
C VAL A 32 -0.52 7.34 -5.42
N GLY A 33 0.33 7.87 -6.28
CA GLY A 33 0.24 9.24 -6.79
C GLY A 33 0.45 9.27 -8.29
N ARG A 34 -0.04 10.33 -8.93
CA ARG A 34 0.25 10.63 -10.33
C ARG A 34 0.36 12.13 -10.52
N GLY A 35 1.41 12.58 -11.19
CA GLY A 35 1.67 13.99 -11.43
C GLY A 35 0.89 14.51 -12.64
N ILE A 36 -0.33 15.02 -12.44
CA ILE A 36 -1.10 15.66 -13.52
C ILE A 36 -0.81 17.16 -13.54
N ALA A 37 -0.28 17.67 -14.66
CA ALA A 37 -0.06 19.09 -14.88
C ALA A 37 -1.29 19.76 -15.52
N THR A 38 -1.79 20.82 -14.91
CA THR A 38 -2.91 21.63 -15.43
C THR A 38 -2.43 23.00 -15.88
N VAL A 39 -1.59 23.03 -16.91
CA VAL A 39 -1.11 24.29 -17.52
C VAL A 39 -2.20 24.93 -18.39
N SER A 40 -2.30 26.27 -18.36
CA SER A 40 -3.20 27.02 -19.24
C SER A 40 -2.74 26.90 -20.70
N GLY A 41 -3.65 26.55 -21.61
CA GLY A 41 -3.36 26.39 -23.04
C GLY A 41 -2.99 24.97 -23.50
N SER A 42 -2.80 24.00 -22.60
CA SER A 42 -2.59 22.58 -22.95
C SER A 42 -3.89 21.77 -22.87
N THR A 43 -4.83 22.05 -23.79
CA THR A 43 -6.15 21.40 -23.76
C THR A 43 -6.18 20.02 -24.43
N ASN A 44 -5.21 19.70 -25.29
CA ASN A 44 -5.29 18.56 -26.21
C ASN A 44 -4.55 17.29 -25.74
N ASN A 45 -3.58 17.39 -24.83
CA ASN A 45 -2.91 16.21 -24.26
C ASN A 45 -2.40 16.53 -22.84
N ARG A 46 -3.07 16.01 -21.81
CA ARG A 46 -2.70 16.18 -20.39
C ARG A 46 -2.12 14.91 -19.78
N GLU A 47 -1.44 14.10 -20.58
CA GLU A 47 -1.24 12.69 -20.25
C GLU A 47 0.17 12.25 -20.63
N ALA A 48 1.13 12.37 -19.70
CA ALA A 48 2.40 11.64 -19.76
C ALA A 48 3.09 11.69 -18.38
N SER A 49 2.43 11.19 -17.34
CA SER A 49 3.15 10.85 -16.11
C SER A 49 2.76 9.45 -15.68
N GLU A 50 3.76 8.60 -15.48
CA GLU A 50 3.55 7.29 -14.90
C GLU A 50 3.07 7.44 -13.44
N PRO A 51 2.21 6.53 -12.96
CA PRO A 51 1.85 6.49 -11.55
C PRO A 51 3.07 6.13 -10.70
N SER A 52 3.29 6.87 -9.61
CA SER A 52 4.27 6.55 -8.58
C SER A 52 3.59 5.73 -7.49
N VAL A 53 4.14 4.54 -7.22
CA VAL A 53 3.68 3.66 -6.14
C VAL A 53 4.71 3.70 -5.03
N SER A 54 4.31 4.08 -3.82
CA SER A 54 5.21 4.07 -2.66
C SER A 54 5.39 2.65 -2.14
N GLU A 55 6.44 2.46 -1.35
CA GLU A 55 6.61 1.26 -0.54
C GLU A 55 5.43 1.09 0.43
N VAL A 56 5.19 -0.16 0.83
CA VAL A 56 4.25 -0.50 1.90
C VAL A 56 5.05 -0.54 3.19
N SER A 57 4.78 0.38 4.10
CA SER A 57 5.41 0.42 5.42
C SER A 57 4.43 -0.09 6.48
N ILE A 58 4.87 -1.06 7.27
CA ILE A 58 4.07 -1.66 8.34
C ILE A 58 4.75 -1.48 9.70
N VAL A 59 3.94 -1.32 10.75
CA VAL A 59 4.39 -1.33 12.14
C VAL A 59 3.72 -2.52 12.84
N LYS A 60 4.53 -3.39 13.46
CA LYS A 60 4.06 -4.44 14.38
C LYS A 60 4.52 -4.15 15.80
N MET A 61 3.90 -4.83 16.78
CA MET A 61 4.33 -4.83 18.18
C MET A 61 5.32 -5.95 18.46
#